data_AF-A0A4P8EIY3-F1
#
_entry.id   AF-A0A4P8EIY3-F1
#
_cell.length_a   1.000
_cell.length_b   1.000
_cell.length_c   1.000
_cell.angle_alpha   90.00
_cell.angle_beta   90.00
_cell.angle_gamma   90.00
#
_symmetry.space_group_name_H-M   'P 1'
#
loop_
_entity.id
_entity.type
_entity.pdbx_description
1 polymer ?
#
loop_
_entity_poly.entity_id
_entity_poly.type
_entity_poly.pdbx_seq_one_letter_code
_entity_poly.pdbx_strand_id
1 'polypeptide(L)' 'MKPTEIELKILGEFIGDECEQVGKVSRVNDQIWFDMAEKGWIEPCENDEGFRITRLGIQIRENE' A
#
# COMPACT_ATOMS: atom_id res chain seq x y z
N MET A 1 -13.42 1.72 -8.59
CA MET A 1 -12.21 1.80 -9.44
C MET A 1 -11.50 0.45 -9.31
N LYS A 2 -11.02 -0.15 -10.40
CA LYS A 2 -10.28 -1.43 -10.33
C LYS A 2 -8.79 -1.14 -10.08
N PRO A 3 -8.11 -1.87 -9.18
CA PRO A 3 -6.65 -1.77 -9.01
C PRO A 3 -5.89 -2.18 -10.28
N THR A 4 -4.73 -1.57 -10.47
CA THR A 4 -3.72 -2.00 -11.45
C THR A 4 -2.89 -3.16 -10.91
N GLU A 5 -2.23 -3.91 -11.79
CA GLU A 5 -1.34 -5.02 -11.39
C GLU A 5 -0.20 -4.58 -10.46
N ILE A 6 0.28 -3.34 -10.61
CA ILE A 6 1.34 -2.79 -9.75
C ILE A 6 0.81 -2.54 -8.35
N GLU A 7 -0.38 -1.95 -8.22
CA GLU A 7 -1.02 -1.69 -6.93
C GLU A 7 -1.34 -2.99 -6.20
N LEU A 8 -1.77 -4.02 -6.91
CA LEU A 8 -2.04 -5.34 -6.34
C LEU A 8 -0.77 -6.02 -5.84
N LYS A 9 0.33 -5.94 -6.61
CA LYS A 9 1.65 -6.38 -6.14
C LYS A 9 2.05 -5.66 -4.86
N ILE A 10 1.93 -4.33 -4.82
CA ILE A 10 2.22 -3.53 -3.62
C ILE A 10 1.37 -4.01 -2.42
N LEU A 11 0.05 -4.17 -2.59
CA LEU A 11 -0.83 -4.66 -1.53
C LEU A 11 -0.45 -6.07 -1.04
N GLY A 12 0.06 -6.91 -1.93
CA GLY A 12 0.56 -8.25 -1.61
C GLY A 12 1.86 -8.28 -0.79
N GLU A 13 2.66 -7.21 -0.83
CA GLU A 13 3.92 -7.12 -0.06
C GLU A 13 3.70 -6.74 1.42
N PHE A 14 2.52 -6.23 1.78
CA PHE A 14 2.20 -5.92 3.18
C PHE A 14 1.96 -7.20 3.99
N ILE A 15 2.80 -7.41 5.00
CA ILE A 15 2.66 -8.51 5.97
C ILE A 15 1.93 -7.97 7.21
N GLY A 16 0.63 -8.27 7.32
CA GLY A 16 -0.20 -7.75 8.42
C GLY A 16 -0.54 -6.27 8.27
N ASP A 17 -0.81 -5.59 9.40
CA ASP A 17 -1.13 -4.16 9.50
C ASP A 17 0.04 -3.34 10.07
N GLU A 18 1.24 -3.92 10.13
CA GLU A 18 2.44 -3.25 10.59
C GLU A 18 2.87 -2.16 9.60
N CYS A 19 3.55 -1.14 10.12
CA CYS A 19 4.13 -0.10 9.30
C CYS A 19 5.35 -0.65 8.54
N GLU A 20 5.25 -0.73 7.22
CA GLU A 20 6.34 -1.20 6.37
C GLU A 20 7.07 0.01 5.77
N GLN A 21 8.40 0.03 5.93
CA GLN A 21 9.23 1.03 5.29
C GLN A 21 9.12 0.90 3.77
N VAL A 22 8.90 2.03 3.09
CA VAL A 22 8.84 2.20 1.62
C VAL A 22 9.99 1.48 0.88
N GLY A 23 11.11 1.23 1.58
CA GLY A 23 12.30 0.57 1.05
C GLY A 23 12.19 -0.92 0.72
N LYS A 24 11.19 -1.69 1.19
CA LYS A 24 11.09 -3.11 0.78
C LYS A 24 10.55 -3.28 -0.64
N VAL A 25 9.63 -2.43 -1.08
CA VAL A 25 9.17 -2.37 -2.49
C VAL A 25 9.98 -1.32 -3.27
N SER A 26 11.31 -1.39 -3.18
CA SER A 26 12.32 -0.40 -3.63
C SER A 26 12.39 -0.07 -5.12
N ARG A 27 11.31 -0.27 -5.91
CA ARG A 27 11.33 -0.07 -7.38
C ARG A 27 10.10 0.63 -7.96
N VAL A 28 9.18 1.08 -7.13
CA VAL A 28 7.98 1.82 -7.56
C VAL A 28 8.11 3.30 -7.23
N ASN A 29 7.60 4.14 -8.13
CA ASN A 29 7.61 5.59 -8.01
C ASN A 29 6.84 6.02 -6.74
N ASP A 30 7.38 6.96 -5.97
CA ASP A 30 6.75 7.60 -4.80
C ASP A 30 5.31 8.05 -5.07
N GLN A 31 5.03 8.53 -6.29
CA GLN A 31 3.68 8.95 -6.68
C GLN A 31 2.64 7.82 -6.54
N ILE A 32 3.01 6.56 -6.81
CA ILE A 32 2.08 5.43 -6.71
C ILE A 32 1.65 5.23 -5.25
N TRP A 33 2.56 5.41 -4.31
CA TRP A 33 2.25 5.30 -2.89
C TRP A 33 1.29 6.40 -2.44
N PHE A 34 1.53 7.64 -2.86
CA PHE A 34 0.62 8.75 -2.55
C PHE A 34 -0.76 8.54 -3.19
N ASP A 35 -0.83 8.10 -4.45
CA ASP A 35 -2.09 7.80 -5.13
C ASP A 35 -2.87 6.69 -4.40
N MET A 36 -2.18 5.64 -3.93
CA MET A 36 -2.80 4.55 -3.15
C MET A 36 -3.27 5.03 -1.77
N ALA A 37 -2.55 5.97 -1.16
CA ALA A 37 -2.95 6.60 0.10
C ALA A 37 -4.19 7.49 -0.07
N GLU A 38 -4.26 8.28 -1.14
CA GLU A 38 -5.45 9.09 -1.49
C GLU A 38 -6.68 8.20 -1.76
N LYS A 39 -6.47 7.00 -2.32
CA LYS A 39 -7.53 5.99 -2.49
C LYS A 39 -7.94 5.32 -1.18
N GLY A 40 -7.22 5.54 -0.09
CA GLY A 40 -7.47 4.96 1.23
C GLY A 40 -7.12 3.48 1.34
N TRP A 41 -6.29 2.94 0.44
CA TRP A 41 -5.90 1.52 0.46
C TRP A 41 -4.72 1.27 1.41
N ILE A 42 -3.89 2.29 1.58
CA ILE A 42 -2.80 2.36 2.53
C ILE A 42 -2.86 3.71 3.24
N GLU A 43 -2.11 3.88 4.32
CA GLU A 43 -1.99 5.17 5.00
C GLU A 43 -0.57 5.39 5.53
N PRO A 44 -0.10 6.66 5.57
CA PRO A 44 1.21 6.99 6.10
C PRO A 44 1.26 6.72 7.61
N CYS A 45 2.42 6.31 8.10
CA CYS A 45 2.65 6.13 9.54
C CYS A 45 3.07 7.45 10.19
N GLU A 46 2.75 7.62 11.48
CA GLU A 46 2.94 8.89 12.24
C GLU A 46 4.39 9.40 12.31
N ASN A 47 5.38 8.55 12.05
CA ASN A 47 6.81 8.89 12.14
C ASN A 47 7.49 9.12 10.77
N ASP A 48 6.72 9.37 9.69
CA ASP A 48 7.20 9.54 8.31
C ASP A 48 7.98 8.34 7.72
N GLU A 49 8.06 7.22 8.44
CA GLU A 49 8.75 6.02 8.01
C GLU A 49 7.76 4.97 7.53
N GLY A 50 7.25 5.11 6.30
CA GLY A 50 6.51 4.01 5.66
C GLY A 50 5.02 4.24 5.46
N PHE A 51 4.39 3.17 5.00
CA PHE A 51 2.93 3.06 4.90
C PHE A 51 2.49 1.80 5.64
N ARG A 52 1.23 1.75 6.04
CA ARG A 52 0.56 0.51 6.45
C ARG A 52 -0.68 0.27 5.59
N ILE A 53 -1.03 -0.99 5.39
CA ILE A 53 -2.24 -1.35 4.65
C ILE A 53 -3.49 -1.05 5.49
N THR A 54 -4.51 -0.47 4.88
CA THR A 54 -5.79 -0.25 5.57
C THR A 54 -6.69 -1.47 5.44
N ARG A 55 -7.81 -1.47 6.18
CA ARG A 55 -8.86 -2.47 6.01
C ARG A 55 -9.39 -2.53 4.56
N LEU A 56 -9.48 -1.39 3.88
CA LEU A 56 -9.91 -1.34 2.48
C LEU A 56 -8.86 -1.97 1.56
N GLY A 57 -7.57 -1.70 1.78
CA GLY A 57 -6.50 -2.34 1.04
C GLY A 57 -6.50 -3.87 1.19
N ILE A 58 -6.73 -4.37 2.41
CA ILE A 58 -6.85 -5.81 2.68
C ILE A 58 -8.02 -6.42 1.89
N GLN A 59 -9.19 -5.77 1.92
CA GLN A 59 -10.36 -6.25 1.15
C GLN A 59 -10.08 -6.28 -0.34
N ILE A 60 -9.37 -5.29 -0.87
CA ILE A 60 -9.01 -5.25 -2.30
C ILE A 60 -8.07 -6.40 -2.66
N ARG A 61 -7.06 -6.66 -1.83
CA ARG A 61 -6.10 -7.76 -2.00
C ARG A 61 -6.78 -9.13 -1.99
N GLU A 62 -7.78 -9.33 -1.15
CA GLU A 62 -8.48 -10.62 -0.96
C GLU A 62 -9.60 -10.89 -1.99
N ASN A 63 -10.00 -9.89 -2.77
CA ASN A 63 -11.06 -9.98 -3.77
C ASN A 63 -10.54 -10.08 -5.22
N GLU A 64 -9.25 -10.37 -5.43
CA GLU A 64 -8.72 -10.88 -6.70
C GLU A 64 -8.94 -12.40 -6.84
#